data_AF-D0DVJ1-F1
#
_entry.id   AF-D0DVJ1-F1
#
_cell.length_a   1.000
_cell.length_b   1.000
_cell.length_c   1.000
_cell.angle_alpha   90.00
_cell.angle_beta   90.00
_cell.angle_gamma   90.00
#
_symmetry.space_group_name_H-M   'P 1'
#
loop_
_entity.id
_entity.type
_entity.pdbx_description
1 polymer ?
#
loop_
_entity_poly.entity_id
_entity_poly.type
_entity_poly.pdbx_seq_one_letter_code
_entity_poly.pdbx_strand_id
1 'polypeptide(L)'
;MEDLMEWLINYAFDHHIGVQLTSFLQPMTPSTSFSDYRLVVINTRWHKPNEIPFSLAHEIGHVMNGDCGVNAYTAVADTKEEYAANITGIGLLLKYCQEHDIHFTNPIEFCERFGIPMELEYVAILKLNGIM
;
A
#
# COMPACT_ATOMS: atom_id res chain seq x y z
N MET A 1 4.50 11.86 -6.38
CA MET A 1 3.96 10.52 -6.72
C MET A 1 5.04 9.63 -7.31
N GLU A 2 5.83 10.11 -8.28
CA GLU A 2 7.00 9.37 -8.79
C GLU A 2 8.01 9.07 -7.68
N ASP A 3 8.39 10.07 -6.87
CA ASP A 3 9.30 9.88 -5.72
C ASP A 3 8.81 8.84 -4.71
N LEU A 4 7.50 8.78 -4.45
CA LEU A 4 6.90 7.80 -3.54
C LEU A 4 6.92 6.39 -4.12
N MET A 5 6.59 6.24 -5.40
CA MET A 5 6.63 4.94 -6.07
C MET A 5 8.05 4.39 -6.08
N GLU A 6 9.04 5.23 -6.42
CA GLU A 6 10.45 4.86 -6.37
C GLU A 6 10.87 4.46 -4.95
N TRP A 7 10.48 5.24 -3.94
CA TRP A 7 10.77 4.92 -2.54
C TRP A 7 10.18 3.57 -2.11
N LEU A 8 8.91 3.29 -2.45
CA LEU A 8 8.25 2.02 -2.12
C LEU A 8 8.90 0.83 -2.84
N ILE A 9 9.32 1.01 -4.09
CA ILE A 9 10.03 -0.02 -4.87
C ILE A 9 11.39 -0.32 -4.24
N ASN A 10 12.16 0.72 -3.91
CA ASN A 10 13.46 0.57 -3.24
C ASN A 10 13.29 -0.10 -1.87
N TYR A 11 12.30 0.32 -1.08
CA TYR A 11 11.95 -0.33 0.17
C TYR A 11 11.65 -1.82 -0.02
N ALA A 12 10.85 -2.19 -1.02
CA ALA A 12 10.59 -3.60 -1.34
C ALA A 12 11.89 -4.36 -1.67
N PHE A 13 12.77 -3.79 -2.50
CA PHE A 13 14.03 -4.43 -2.87
C PHE A 13 15.00 -4.61 -1.70
N ASP A 14 15.12 -3.61 -0.82
CA ASP A 14 15.91 -3.68 0.40
C ASP A 14 15.41 -4.78 1.35
N HIS A 15 14.11 -5.08 1.27
CA HIS A 15 13.46 -6.17 2.00
C HIS A 15 13.34 -7.48 1.20
N HIS A 16 14.04 -7.62 0.07
CA HIS A 16 14.02 -8.81 -0.79
C HIS A 16 12.61 -9.18 -1.29
N ILE A 17 11.85 -8.18 -1.72
CA ILE A 17 10.52 -8.31 -2.34
C ILE A 17 10.63 -7.85 -3.79
N GLY A 18 10.30 -8.73 -4.74
CA GLY A 18 10.20 -8.37 -6.15
C GLY A 18 8.99 -7.49 -6.40
N VAL A 19 9.11 -6.54 -7.34
CA VAL A 19 8.01 -5.68 -7.78
C VAL A 19 7.88 -5.76 -9.30
N GLN A 20 6.68 -6.06 -9.80
CA GLN A 20 6.35 -6.00 -11.21
C GLN A 20 5.23 -5.00 -11.46
N LEU A 21 5.56 -3.89 -12.12
CA LEU A 21 4.57 -2.95 -12.63
C LEU A 21 4.06 -3.45 -13.99
N THR A 22 2.75 -3.53 -14.18
CA THR A 22 2.15 -4.03 -15.42
C THR A 22 0.95 -3.20 -15.89
N SER A 23 0.87 -2.99 -17.20
CA SER A 23 -0.28 -2.37 -17.89
C SER A 23 -1.05 -3.37 -18.77
N PHE A 24 -0.74 -4.67 -18.65
CA PHE A 24 -1.41 -5.72 -19.42
C PHE A 24 -2.76 -6.15 -18.82
N LEU A 25 -3.02 -5.79 -17.56
CA LEU A 25 -4.27 -6.12 -16.86
C LEU A 25 -5.41 -5.15 -17.22
N GLN A 26 -6.65 -5.59 -17.02
CA GLN A 26 -7.81 -4.73 -17.21
C GLN A 26 -7.91 -3.69 -16.08
N PRO A 27 -8.54 -2.52 -16.29
CA PRO A 27 -8.61 -1.48 -15.25
C PRO A 27 -9.29 -1.90 -13.94
N MET A 28 -10.17 -2.90 -13.99
CA MET A 28 -10.87 -3.45 -12.82
C MET A 28 -10.16 -4.66 -12.20
N THR A 29 -9.04 -5.11 -12.77
CA THR A 29 -8.23 -6.18 -12.18
C THR A 29 -7.39 -5.59 -11.04
N PRO A 30 -7.49 -6.09 -9.80
CA PRO A 30 -6.70 -5.57 -8.69
C PRO A 30 -5.21 -5.86 -8.86
N SER A 31 -4.38 -5.15 -8.08
CA SER A 31 -2.99 -5.56 -7.83
C SER A 31 -2.99 -6.85 -7.00
N THR A 32 -1.84 -7.53 -6.91
CA THR A 32 -1.77 -8.84 -6.25
C THR A 32 -0.39 -9.08 -5.66
N SER A 33 -0.34 -9.73 -4.50
CA SER A 33 0.86 -10.26 -3.87
C SER A 33 0.90 -11.78 -4.00
N PHE A 34 2.09 -12.28 -4.31
CA PHE A 34 2.45 -13.69 -4.33
C PHE A 34 3.44 -13.91 -3.19
N SER A 35 2.93 -14.01 -1.96
CA SER A 35 3.75 -13.97 -0.75
C SER A 35 4.76 -15.11 -0.67
N ASP A 36 4.38 -16.30 -1.14
CA ASP A 36 5.26 -17.48 -1.22
C ASP A 36 6.49 -17.23 -2.14
N TYR A 37 6.35 -16.32 -3.10
CA TYR A 37 7.40 -15.92 -4.05
C TYR A 37 8.03 -14.57 -3.70
N ARG A 38 7.57 -13.93 -2.61
CA ARG A 38 7.94 -12.56 -2.22
C ARG A 38 7.86 -11.58 -3.39
N LEU A 39 6.77 -11.62 -4.15
CA LEU A 39 6.57 -10.81 -5.35
C LEU A 39 5.25 -10.06 -5.26
N VAL A 40 5.25 -8.78 -5.61
CA VAL A 40 4.04 -7.98 -5.81
C VAL A 40 3.89 -7.59 -7.28
N VAL A 41 2.67 -7.66 -7.79
CA VAL A 41 2.31 -7.30 -9.16
C VAL A 41 1.30 -6.17 -9.11
N ILE A 42 1.70 -4.99 -9.58
CA ILE A 42 0.90 -3.77 -9.51
C ILE A 42 0.28 -3.46 -10.86
N ASN A 43 -1.04 -3.36 -10.89
CA ASN A 43 -1.77 -2.94 -12.07
C ASN A 43 -1.71 -1.41 -12.25
N THR A 44 -0.88 -0.94 -13.17
CA THR A 44 -0.75 0.50 -13.46
C THR A 44 -1.94 1.08 -14.23
N ARG A 45 -2.90 0.23 -14.64
CA ARG A 45 -4.17 0.65 -15.27
C ARG A 45 -5.35 0.68 -14.30
N TRP A 46 -5.11 0.53 -12.99
CA TRP A 46 -6.15 0.53 -11.98
C TRP A 46 -7.12 1.71 -12.19
N HIS A 47 -8.43 1.42 -12.16
CA HIS A 47 -9.49 2.38 -12.48
C HIS A 47 -9.53 3.61 -11.56
N LYS A 48 -8.85 3.55 -10.40
CA LYS A 48 -8.57 4.68 -9.53
C LYS A 48 -7.05 4.94 -9.49
N PRO A 49 -6.49 5.71 -10.44
CA PRO A 49 -5.04 5.88 -10.56
C PRO A 49 -4.37 6.43 -9.30
N ASN A 50 -5.07 7.25 -8.53
CA ASN A 50 -4.54 7.81 -7.29
C ASN A 50 -4.27 6.72 -6.22
N GLU A 51 -4.98 5.59 -6.25
CA GLU A 51 -4.78 4.49 -5.31
C GLU A 51 -3.60 3.57 -5.67
N ILE A 52 -2.94 3.77 -6.83
CA ILE A 52 -1.83 2.90 -7.26
C ILE A 52 -0.66 2.90 -6.25
N PRO A 53 -0.21 4.04 -5.69
CA PRO A 53 0.84 4.03 -4.67
C PRO A 53 0.42 3.29 -3.40
N PHE A 54 -0.82 3.50 -2.93
CA PHE A 54 -1.33 2.78 -1.77
C PHE A 54 -1.47 1.28 -2.06
N SER A 55 -1.92 0.90 -3.26
CA SER A 55 -2.00 -0.51 -3.66
C SER A 55 -0.61 -1.17 -3.59
N LEU A 56 0.45 -0.49 -4.05
CA LEU A 56 1.81 -1.01 -3.91
C LEU A 56 2.21 -1.16 -2.44
N ALA A 57 1.99 -0.15 -1.60
CA ALA A 57 2.30 -0.21 -0.18
C ALA A 57 1.54 -1.33 0.54
N HIS A 58 0.26 -1.53 0.20
CA HIS A 58 -0.59 -2.59 0.71
C HIS A 58 -0.07 -3.99 0.32
N GLU A 59 0.26 -4.21 -0.95
CA GLU A 59 0.76 -5.51 -1.41
C GLU A 59 2.15 -5.85 -0.83
N ILE A 60 3.01 -4.83 -0.64
CA ILE A 60 4.25 -4.99 0.13
C ILE A 60 3.91 -5.43 1.56
N GLY A 61 2.85 -4.88 2.13
CA GLY A 61 2.33 -5.25 3.45
C GLY A 61 2.03 -6.74 3.58
N HIS A 62 1.30 -7.34 2.64
CA HIS A 62 1.04 -8.79 2.63
C HIS A 62 2.33 -9.63 2.69
N VAL A 63 3.32 -9.28 1.88
CA VAL A 63 4.60 -10.00 1.84
C VAL A 63 5.43 -9.80 3.12
N MET A 64 5.38 -8.59 3.70
CA MET A 64 6.08 -8.26 4.95
C MET A 64 5.45 -8.91 6.18
N ASN A 65 4.13 -9.07 6.20
CA ASN A 65 3.38 -9.71 7.28
C ASN A 65 3.55 -11.24 7.29
N GLY A 66 4.06 -11.82 6.19
CA GLY A 66 4.21 -13.27 6.05
C GLY A 66 2.90 -13.97 5.76
N ASP A 67 1.95 -13.28 5.10
CA ASP A 67 0.69 -13.87 4.66
C ASP A 67 0.95 -15.00 3.66
N CYS A 68 0.05 -15.97 3.55
CA CYS A 68 0.25 -17.16 2.71
C CYS A 68 -0.49 -17.04 1.38
N GLY A 69 0.11 -17.57 0.30
CA GLY A 69 -0.55 -17.72 -0.99
C GLY A 69 -0.63 -16.42 -1.82
N VAL A 70 -1.79 -16.21 -2.45
CA VAL A 70 -2.03 -15.10 -3.39
C VAL A 70 -3.13 -14.20 -2.82
N ASN A 71 -2.80 -12.94 -2.55
CA ASN A 71 -3.75 -11.93 -2.07
C ASN A 71 -3.93 -10.86 -3.13
N ALA A 72 -5.14 -10.32 -3.25
CA ALA A 72 -5.47 -9.35 -4.28
C ALA A 72 -6.02 -8.09 -3.63
N TYR A 73 -5.43 -6.94 -3.97
CA TYR A 73 -5.76 -5.65 -3.41
C TYR A 73 -7.27 -5.43 -3.27
N THR A 74 -7.69 -5.21 -2.04
CA THR A 74 -9.02 -4.71 -1.68
C THR A 74 -8.88 -3.53 -0.71
N ALA A 75 -9.63 -2.47 -1.01
CA ALA A 75 -9.75 -1.31 -0.13
C ALA A 75 -10.46 -1.65 1.19
N VAL A 76 -11.27 -2.71 1.21
CA VAL A 76 -12.08 -3.10 2.37
C VAL A 76 -11.46 -4.33 3.01
N ALA A 77 -11.20 -4.23 4.31
CA ALA A 77 -10.65 -5.32 5.10
C ALA A 77 -11.73 -6.37 5.37
N ASP A 78 -11.75 -7.42 4.55
CA ASP A 78 -12.67 -8.56 4.73
C ASP A 78 -12.04 -9.71 5.54
N THR A 79 -10.73 -9.65 5.78
CA THR A 79 -9.99 -10.62 6.58
C THR A 79 -8.99 -9.94 7.53
N LYS A 80 -8.38 -10.73 8.44
CA LYS A 80 -7.33 -10.21 9.33
C LYS A 80 -6.07 -9.87 8.55
N GLU A 81 -5.76 -10.65 7.53
CA GLU A 81 -4.63 -10.45 6.62
C GLU A 81 -4.79 -9.12 5.86
N GLU A 82 -5.95 -8.87 5.25
CA GLU A 82 -6.25 -7.60 4.56
C GLU A 82 -6.17 -6.38 5.49
N TYR A 83 -6.68 -6.52 6.72
CA TYR A 83 -6.56 -5.47 7.72
C TYR A 83 -5.10 -5.20 8.09
N ALA A 84 -4.30 -6.24 8.30
CA ALA A 84 -2.87 -6.12 8.62
C ALA A 84 -2.06 -5.53 7.45
N ALA A 85 -2.39 -5.89 6.21
CA ALA A 85 -1.79 -5.32 5.00
C ALA A 85 -2.10 -3.82 4.89
N ASN A 86 -3.35 -3.41 5.15
CA ASN A 86 -3.74 -2.00 5.20
C ASN A 86 -2.96 -1.20 6.27
N ILE A 87 -2.84 -1.73 7.48
CA ILE A 87 -2.04 -1.12 8.56
C ILE A 87 -0.59 -0.94 8.12
N THR A 88 -0.02 -1.97 7.50
CA THR A 88 1.39 -1.97 7.07
C THR A 88 1.61 -0.98 5.94
N GLY A 89 0.74 -0.97 4.93
CA GLY A 89 0.78 -0.01 3.83
C GLY A 89 0.70 1.44 4.33
N ILE A 90 -0.23 1.75 5.23
CA ILE A 90 -0.31 3.08 5.86
C ILE A 90 0.97 3.40 6.65
N GLY A 91 1.52 2.42 7.37
CA GLY A 91 2.80 2.57 8.08
C GLY A 91 3.97 2.92 7.15
N LEU A 92 4.04 2.30 5.97
CA LEU A 92 5.06 2.63 4.97
C LEU A 92 4.92 4.05 4.44
N LEU A 93 3.69 4.51 4.19
CA LEU A 93 3.43 5.89 3.78
C LEU A 93 3.85 6.90 4.85
N LEU A 94 3.61 6.59 6.13
CA LEU A 94 4.06 7.43 7.23
C LEU A 94 5.58 7.42 7.38
N LYS A 95 6.24 6.28 7.16
CA LYS A 95 7.70 6.19 7.13
C LYS A 95 8.28 7.06 6.01
N TYR A 96 7.70 7.00 4.82
CA TYR A 96 8.06 7.93 3.73
C TYR A 96 7.90 9.39 4.16
N CYS A 97 6.77 9.76 4.78
CA CYS A 97 6.57 11.11 5.29
C CYS A 97 7.67 11.54 6.27
N GLN A 98 8.05 10.67 7.21
CA GLN A 98 9.09 10.94 8.20
C GLN A 98 10.46 11.16 7.55
N GLU A 99 10.85 10.33 6.59
CA GLU A 99 12.14 10.43 5.89
C GLU A 99 12.25 11.68 5.01
N HIS A 100 11.10 12.24 4.60
CA HIS A 100 11.01 13.40 3.71
C HIS A 100 10.50 14.68 4.42
N ASP A 101 10.43 14.70 5.75
CA ASP A 101 9.97 15.85 6.56
C ASP A 101 8.54 16.33 6.23
N ILE A 102 7.69 15.42 5.74
CA ILE A 102 6.29 15.69 5.40
C ILE A 102 5.41 15.46 6.62
N HIS A 103 4.60 16.45 6.98
CA HIS A 103 3.76 16.40 8.18
C HIS A 103 2.28 16.52 7.82
N PHE A 104 1.44 15.74 8.50
CA PHE A 104 -0.01 15.81 8.40
C PHE A 104 -0.63 15.89 9.79
N THR A 105 -1.56 16.82 9.93
CA THR A 105 -2.45 16.91 11.10
C THR A 105 -3.89 16.54 10.74
N ASN A 106 -4.23 16.56 9.45
CA ASN A 106 -5.53 16.18 8.92
C ASN A 106 -5.46 14.78 8.29
N PRO A 107 -6.12 13.76 8.88
CA PRO A 107 -6.16 12.40 8.35
C PRO A 107 -6.80 12.29 6.98
N ILE A 108 -7.77 13.15 6.65
CA ILE A 108 -8.41 13.19 5.33
C ILE A 108 -7.41 13.65 4.28
N GLU A 109 -6.66 14.73 4.56
CA GLU A 109 -5.62 15.23 3.64
C GLU A 109 -4.52 14.19 3.41
N PHE A 110 -4.15 13.45 4.46
CA PHE A 110 -3.22 12.33 4.34
C PHE A 110 -3.77 11.24 3.41
N CYS A 111 -5.03 10.84 3.58
CA CYS A 111 -5.66 9.83 2.72
C CYS A 111 -5.73 10.29 1.26
N GLU A 112 -6.19 11.52 1.01
CA GLU A 112 -6.29 12.08 -0.34
C GLU A 112 -4.92 12.18 -1.03
N ARG A 113 -3.87 12.61 -0.30
CA ARG A 113 -2.53 12.80 -0.87
C ARG A 113 -1.87 11.49 -1.27
N PHE A 114 -2.10 10.42 -0.52
CA PHE A 114 -1.49 9.12 -0.77
C PHE A 114 -2.42 8.11 -1.45
N GLY A 115 -3.64 8.52 -1.80
CA GLY A 115 -4.63 7.66 -2.42
C GLY A 115 -5.06 6.49 -1.55
N ILE A 116 -5.14 6.71 -0.25
CA ILE A 116 -5.72 5.75 0.68
C ILE A 116 -7.25 5.83 0.51
N PRO A 117 -7.95 4.70 0.28
CA PRO A 117 -9.41 4.67 0.27
C PRO A 117 -10.00 5.26 1.55
N MET A 118 -11.04 6.08 1.42
CA MET A 118 -11.64 6.78 2.57
C MET A 118 -12.28 5.82 3.58
N GLU A 119 -12.61 4.61 3.17
CA GLU A 119 -13.03 3.51 4.04
C GLU A 119 -11.95 3.16 5.10
N LEU A 120 -10.69 3.49 4.84
CA LEU A 120 -9.54 3.28 5.73
C LEU A 120 -9.14 4.53 6.52
N GLU A 121 -9.90 5.63 6.43
CA GLU A 121 -9.60 6.88 7.15
C GLU A 121 -9.39 6.63 8.65
N TYR A 122 -10.20 5.76 9.25
CA TYR A 122 -10.08 5.42 10.67
C TYR A 122 -8.71 4.81 11.02
N VAL A 123 -8.10 4.03 10.12
CA VAL A 123 -6.75 3.47 10.33
C VAL A 123 -5.71 4.58 10.25
N ALA A 124 -5.85 5.50 9.29
CA ALA A 124 -4.99 6.68 9.17
C ALA A 124 -5.08 7.57 10.43
N ILE A 125 -6.28 7.80 10.98
CA ILE A 125 -6.50 8.51 12.24
C ILE A 125 -5.71 7.84 13.37
N LEU A 126 -5.87 6.53 13.54
CA LEU A 126 -5.24 5.81 14.65
C LEU A 126 -3.70 5.84 14.55
N LYS A 127 -3.16 5.67 13.33
CA LYS A 127 -1.72 5.74 13.07
C LYS A 127 -1.14 7.14 13.28
N LEU A 128 -1.78 8.19 12.77
CA LEU A 128 -1.31 9.58 12.94
C LEU A 128 -1.29 10.02 14.41
N ASN A 129 -2.20 9.50 15.22
CA ASN A 129 -2.26 9.77 16.66
C ASN A 129 -1.37 8.84 17.49
N GLY A 130 -0.59 7.93 16.88
CA GLY A 130 0.28 6.99 17.58
C GLY A 130 -0.47 5.97 18.44
N ILE A 131 -1.72 5.65 18.10
CA ILE A 131 -2.57 4.70 18.84
C ILE A 131 -2.28 3.26 18.41
N MET A 132 -1.76 3.04 17.19
CA MET A 132 -1.38 1.74 16.65
C MET A 132 -0.15 1.79 15.75
#